data_AF-A0A8T3DXR9-F1
#
_entry.id   AF-A0A8T3DXR9-F1
#
_cell.length_a   1.000
_cell.length_b   1.000
_cell.length_c   1.000
_cell.angle_alpha   90.00
_cell.angle_beta   90.00
_cell.angle_gamma   90.00
#
_symmetry.space_group_name_H-M   'P 1'
#
loop_
_entity.id
_entity.type
_entity.pdbx_description
1 polymer ?
#
loop_
_entity_poly.entity_id
_entity_poly.type
_entity_poly.pdbx_seq_one_letter_code
_entity_poly.pdbx_strand_id
1 'polypeptide(L)'
;MRLTNSRRCSTVDGDGKELAPPFRNPFVHDLRFTPLQKAKIFLMSVTLFPIRLFLAAFLMLLAWPFAFVATVGRSEQVVEPLCWWRRLVDLALKSIMRAMWFAGGFHWITVKGRQAPPSEAPILTLAPHSSYFDAIPVTMTMASIVMKAESKDIPVWGTLIKFIRPVFVSRSDQDSRRKTVEEIKRRAHSGGEWPQIMIFPEGTCTNRSCLITFKPGMFIPAVPVQPVVLRYPNEMVRITWTWQG
;
A
#
# COMPACT_ATOMS: atom_id res chain seq x y z
N MET A 1 -18.06 18.08 3.98
CA MET A 1 -18.79 16.81 4.14
C MET A 1 -20.11 16.96 3.38
N ARG A 2 -20.23 16.31 2.21
CA ARG A 2 -21.49 16.12 1.46
C ARG A 2 -21.39 14.71 0.92
N LEU A 3 -22.12 13.79 1.55
CA LEU A 3 -22.33 12.46 0.99
C LEU A 3 -23.27 12.69 -0.19
N THR A 4 -22.75 12.55 -1.41
CA THR A 4 -23.60 12.50 -2.61
C THR A 4 -24.57 11.35 -2.44
N ASN A 5 -25.85 11.70 -2.41
CA ASN A 5 -26.99 10.85 -2.18
C ASN A 5 -27.06 9.80 -3.30
N SER A 6 -26.38 8.66 -3.12
CA SER A 6 -26.61 7.48 -3.94
C SER A 6 -28.01 7.00 -3.56
N ARG A 7 -28.98 7.21 -4.47
CA ARG A 7 -30.34 6.68 -4.32
C ARG A 7 -30.24 5.21 -3.95
N ARG A 8 -30.56 4.86 -2.69
CA ARG A 8 -30.85 3.48 -2.31
C ARG A 8 -32.13 3.11 -3.06
N CYS A 9 -31.98 2.35 -4.14
CA CYS A 9 -33.11 1.62 -4.70
C CYS A 9 -33.33 0.42 -3.76
N SER A 10 -34.25 0.55 -2.81
CA SER A 10 -34.68 -0.56 -1.96
C SER A 10 -35.52 -1.48 -2.83
N THR A 11 -34.99 -2.64 -3.21
CA THR A 11 -35.78 -3.71 -3.83
C THR A 11 -36.57 -4.40 -2.71
N VAL A 12 -37.89 -4.29 -2.77
CA VAL A 12 -38.82 -4.95 -1.84
C VAL A 12 -39.34 -6.19 -2.56
N ASP A 13 -39.25 -7.36 -1.93
CA ASP A 13 -39.87 -8.58 -2.48
C ASP A 13 -41.41 -8.51 -2.30
N GLY A 14 -42.16 -9.36 -3.01
CA GLY A 14 -43.63 -9.40 -2.96
C GLY A 14 -44.25 -9.63 -1.57
N ASP A 15 -43.42 -9.93 -0.56
CA ASP A 15 -43.77 -10.16 0.85
C ASP A 15 -43.36 -8.99 1.78
N GLY A 16 -43.00 -7.82 1.23
CA GLY A 16 -42.70 -6.62 2.03
C GLY A 16 -41.39 -6.63 2.82
N LYS A 17 -40.54 -7.66 2.64
CA LYS A 17 -39.22 -7.76 3.26
C LYS A 17 -38.19 -6.96 2.47
N GLU A 18 -37.42 -6.13 3.17
CA GLU A 18 -36.26 -5.44 2.61
C GLU A 18 -35.22 -6.50 2.20
N LEU A 19 -35.03 -6.71 0.89
CA LEU A 19 -34.00 -7.61 0.40
C LEU A 19 -32.65 -7.09 0.88
N ALA A 20 -31.85 -7.96 1.51
CA ALA A 20 -30.48 -7.64 1.84
C ALA A 20 -29.80 -7.05 0.59
N PRO A 21 -29.01 -5.96 0.73
CA PRO A 21 -28.37 -5.34 -0.43
C PRO A 21 -27.62 -6.43 -1.21
N PRO A 22 -27.71 -6.41 -2.56
CA PRO A 22 -27.18 -7.50 -3.38
C PRO A 22 -25.73 -7.78 -2.96
N PHE A 23 -25.45 -9.04 -2.65
CA PHE A 23 -24.12 -9.49 -2.22
C PHE A 23 -23.07 -8.99 -3.22
N ARG A 24 -22.27 -8.01 -2.81
CA ARG A 24 -21.16 -7.50 -3.62
C ARG A 24 -19.95 -8.36 -3.34
N ASN A 25 -19.58 -9.19 -4.30
CA ASN A 25 -18.36 -9.98 -4.21
C ASN A 25 -17.15 -9.03 -4.17
N PRO A 26 -16.35 -8.99 -3.08
CA PRO A 26 -15.20 -8.08 -2.97
C PRO A 26 -14.01 -8.50 -3.84
N PHE A 27 -14.07 -9.66 -4.48
CA PHE A 27 -13.00 -10.24 -5.30
C PHE A 27 -13.32 -10.25 -6.79
N VAL A 28 -14.47 -9.73 -7.21
CA VAL A 28 -14.83 -9.60 -8.62
C VAL A 28 -14.97 -8.14 -8.98
N HIS A 29 -14.34 -7.73 -10.08
CA HIS A 29 -14.41 -6.36 -10.54
C HIS A 29 -14.79 -6.30 -12.02
N ASP A 30 -16.08 -6.11 -12.28
CA ASP A 30 -16.61 -6.04 -13.63
C ASP A 30 -16.51 -4.62 -14.19
N LEU A 31 -15.64 -4.44 -15.19
CA LEU A 31 -15.48 -3.18 -15.91
C LEU A 31 -16.16 -3.27 -17.28
N ARG A 32 -17.29 -2.57 -17.43
CA ARG A 32 -17.97 -2.42 -18.73
C ARG A 32 -17.53 -1.12 -19.38
N PHE A 33 -16.74 -1.23 -20.45
CA PHE A 33 -16.25 -0.08 -21.21
C PHE A 33 -17.09 0.16 -22.46
N THR A 34 -17.47 1.42 -22.66
CA THR A 34 -18.03 1.90 -23.95
C THR A 34 -16.98 1.83 -25.06
N PRO A 35 -17.37 1.74 -26.34
CA PRO A 35 -16.42 1.75 -27.46
C PRO A 35 -15.47 2.95 -27.44
N LEU A 36 -15.96 4.14 -27.09
CA LEU A 36 -15.15 5.35 -26.95
C LEU A 36 -14.10 5.23 -25.83
N GLN A 37 -14.49 4.65 -24.67
CA GLN A 37 -13.54 4.38 -23.59
C GLN A 37 -12.48 3.37 -24.01
N LYS A 38 -12.86 2.32 -24.74
CA LYS A 38 -11.91 1.34 -25.30
C LYS A 38 -10.91 2.01 -26.25
N ALA A 39 -11.39 2.85 -27.17
CA ALA A 39 -10.54 3.61 -28.10
C ALA A 39 -9.59 4.56 -27.35
N LYS A 40 -10.08 5.28 -26.33
CA LYS A 40 -9.25 6.15 -25.48
C LYS A 40 -8.19 5.35 -24.72
N ILE A 41 -8.57 4.21 -24.12
CA ILE A 41 -7.63 3.32 -23.42
C ILE A 41 -6.56 2.84 -24.40
N PHE A 42 -6.95 2.36 -25.58
CA PHE A 42 -6.01 1.92 -26.61
C PHE A 42 -5.03 3.02 -27.00
N LEU A 43 -5.52 4.23 -27.32
CA LEU A 43 -4.68 5.37 -27.65
C LEU A 43 -3.70 5.72 -26.52
N MET A 44 -4.18 5.79 -25.27
CA MET A 44 -3.34 6.08 -24.10
C MET A 44 -2.33 4.97 -23.82
N SER A 45 -2.67 3.71 -24.10
CA SER A 45 -1.78 2.56 -23.94
C SER A 45 -0.65 2.53 -24.97
N VAL A 46 -0.89 3.03 -26.20
CA VAL A 46 0.14 3.09 -27.24
C VAL A 46 1.01 4.34 -27.12
N THR A 47 0.44 5.46 -26.68
CA THR A 47 1.15 6.76 -26.65
C THR A 47 1.71 7.10 -25.28
N LEU A 48 0.86 7.22 -24.26
CA LEU A 48 1.22 7.74 -22.95
C LEU A 48 1.87 6.69 -22.05
N PHE A 49 1.39 5.45 -22.11
CA PHE A 49 1.88 4.37 -21.25
C PHE A 49 3.37 4.07 -21.47
N PRO A 50 3.91 3.94 -22.70
CA PRO A 50 5.34 3.69 -22.89
C PRO A 50 6.22 4.82 -22.36
N ILE A 51 5.79 6.07 -22.55
CA ILE A 51 6.51 7.25 -22.03
C ILE A 51 6.56 7.20 -20.49
N ARG A 52 5.42 6.93 -19.84
CA ARG A 52 5.35 6.83 -18.38
C ARG A 52 6.15 5.65 -17.84
N LEU A 53 6.10 4.51 -18.52
CA LEU A 53 6.84 3.30 -18.14
C LEU A 53 8.35 3.56 -18.24
N PHE A 54 8.79 4.17 -19.34
CA PHE A 54 10.19 4.57 -19.52
C PHE A 54 10.66 5.52 -18.42
N LEU A 55 9.88 6.57 -18.14
CA LEU A 55 10.21 7.54 -17.09
C LEU A 55 10.25 6.88 -15.70
N ALA A 56 9.30 6.00 -15.40
CA ALA A 56 9.28 5.26 -14.13
C ALA A 56 10.49 4.31 -14.00
N ALA A 57 10.85 3.60 -15.07
CA ALA A 57 12.02 2.72 -15.09
C ALA A 57 13.32 3.51 -14.91
N PHE A 58 13.46 4.64 -15.62
CA PHE A 58 14.60 5.55 -15.46
C PHE A 58 14.73 6.06 -14.02
N LEU A 59 13.63 6.55 -13.42
CA LEU A 59 13.63 7.03 -12.04
C LEU A 59 13.93 5.91 -11.03
N MET A 60 13.46 4.69 -11.28
CA MET A 60 13.77 3.53 -10.44
C MET A 60 15.25 3.15 -10.51
N LEU A 61 15.87 3.16 -11.70
CA LEU A 61 17.30 2.95 -11.86
C LEU A 61 18.12 4.08 -11.23
N LEU A 62 17.64 5.32 -11.29
CA LEU A 62 18.24 6.46 -10.62
C LEU A 62 18.16 6.34 -9.08
N ALA A 63 17.06 5.83 -8.53
CA ALA A 63 16.91 5.59 -7.09
C ALA A 63 17.82 4.47 -6.57
N TRP A 64 18.09 3.46 -7.39
CA TRP A 64 18.84 2.26 -7.00
C TRP A 64 20.21 2.52 -6.34
N PRO A 65 21.14 3.34 -6.88
CA PRO A 65 22.43 3.57 -6.24
C PRO A 65 22.29 4.23 -4.87
N PHE A 66 21.34 5.17 -4.70
CA PHE A 66 21.05 5.79 -3.40
C PHE A 66 20.52 4.77 -2.40
N ALA A 67 19.58 3.91 -2.82
CA ALA A 67 19.05 2.85 -1.98
C ALA A 67 20.15 1.85 -1.61
N PHE A 68 21.01 1.47 -2.55
CA PHE A 68 22.14 0.59 -2.32
C PHE A 68 23.06 1.15 -1.24
N VAL A 69 23.57 2.38 -1.43
CA VAL A 69 24.42 3.06 -0.44
C VAL A 69 23.73 3.20 0.92
N ALA A 70 22.43 3.49 0.94
CA ALA A 70 21.68 3.59 2.19
C ALA A 70 21.50 2.25 2.92
N THR A 71 21.49 1.14 2.17
CA THR A 71 21.35 -0.22 2.73
C THR A 71 22.69 -0.85 3.12
N VAL A 72 23.79 -0.48 2.46
CA VAL A 72 25.13 -1.00 2.79
C VAL A 72 25.50 -0.58 4.21
N GLY A 73 25.81 -1.58 5.05
CA GLY A 73 26.20 -1.39 6.44
C GLY A 73 25.05 -1.12 7.40
N ARG A 74 23.78 -1.27 7.00
CA ARG A 74 22.65 -1.26 7.94
C ARG A 74 22.48 -2.63 8.62
N SER A 75 22.40 -2.63 9.94
CA SER A 75 21.93 -3.77 10.72
C SER A 75 20.44 -4.02 10.48
N GLU A 76 20.06 -5.28 10.34
CA GLU A 76 18.65 -5.71 10.28
C GLU A 76 17.96 -5.64 11.66
N GLN A 77 18.74 -5.64 12.74
CA GLN A 77 18.23 -5.77 14.11
C GLN A 77 18.16 -4.45 14.89
N VAL A 78 18.92 -3.43 14.46
CA VAL A 78 19.07 -2.15 15.17
C VAL A 78 18.81 -0.96 14.25
N VAL A 79 18.11 0.05 14.77
CA VAL A 79 17.95 1.32 14.05
C VAL A 79 19.17 2.20 14.33
N GLU A 80 20.09 2.26 13.37
CA GLU A 80 21.21 3.21 13.43
C GLU A 80 20.73 4.67 13.41
N PRO A 81 21.38 5.56 14.19
CA PRO A 81 21.13 6.99 14.12
C PRO A 81 21.27 7.54 12.69
N LEU A 82 20.34 8.38 12.27
CA LEU A 82 20.39 9.03 10.96
C LEU A 82 21.47 10.12 10.94
N CYS A 83 22.67 9.77 10.50
CA CYS A 83 23.72 10.73 10.13
C CYS A 83 23.22 11.72 9.07
N TRP A 84 23.81 12.91 9.01
CA TRP A 84 23.38 13.98 8.10
C TRP A 84 23.33 13.53 6.63
N TRP A 85 24.32 12.77 6.15
CA TRP A 85 24.36 12.26 4.78
C TRP A 85 23.22 11.27 4.51
N ARG A 86 22.83 10.46 5.49
CA ARG A 86 21.70 9.51 5.37
C ARG A 86 20.38 10.25 5.26
N ARG A 87 20.23 11.37 5.97
CA ARG A 87 19.05 12.24 5.81
C ARG A 87 18.96 12.82 4.40
N LEU A 88 20.09 13.20 3.80
CA LEU A 88 20.14 13.67 2.41
C LEU A 88 19.75 12.56 1.43
N VAL A 89 20.28 11.35 1.64
CA VAL A 89 19.92 10.18 0.81
C VAL A 89 18.43 9.84 0.94
N ASP A 90 17.89 9.86 2.16
CA ASP A 90 16.46 9.65 2.41
C ASP A 90 15.60 10.71 1.70
N LEU A 91 16.02 11.98 1.74
CA LEU A 91 15.31 13.07 1.05
C LEU A 91 15.38 12.92 -0.48
N ALA A 92 16.53 12.54 -1.02
CA ALA A 92 16.70 12.27 -2.44
C ALA A 92 15.80 11.10 -2.88
N LEU A 93 15.81 9.99 -2.15
CA LEU A 93 14.96 8.82 -2.42
C LEU A 93 13.47 9.17 -2.35
N LYS A 94 13.03 9.90 -1.32
CA LYS A 94 11.64 10.39 -1.22
C LYS A 94 11.25 11.23 -2.43
N SER A 95 12.14 12.11 -2.87
CA SER A 95 11.91 12.99 -4.02
C SER A 95 11.80 12.21 -5.33
N ILE A 96 12.70 11.23 -5.54
CA ILE A 96 12.68 10.35 -6.72
C ILE A 96 11.41 9.48 -6.72
N MET A 97 11.07 8.87 -5.58
CA MET A 97 9.84 8.07 -5.46
C MET A 97 8.59 8.93 -5.71
N ARG A 98 8.56 10.17 -5.20
CA ARG A 98 7.47 11.11 -5.45
C ARG A 98 7.35 11.46 -6.93
N ALA A 99 8.48 11.68 -7.63
CA ALA A 99 8.52 11.91 -9.07
C ALA A 99 8.05 10.67 -9.86
N MET A 100 8.41 9.47 -9.41
CA MET A 100 7.96 8.22 -10.01
C MET A 100 6.44 8.06 -9.90
N TRP A 101 5.85 8.35 -8.73
CA TRP A 101 4.40 8.35 -8.58
C TRP A 101 3.71 9.43 -9.42
N PHE A 102 4.35 10.60 -9.54
CA PHE A 102 3.86 11.65 -10.43
C PHE A 102 3.84 11.17 -11.89
N ALA A 103 4.91 10.55 -12.37
CA ALA A 103 4.98 9.94 -13.70
C ALA A 103 3.90 8.84 -13.88
N GLY A 104 3.61 8.08 -12.83
CA GLY A 104 2.53 7.10 -12.78
C GLY A 104 1.11 7.69 -12.85
N GLY A 105 0.97 9.01 -12.76
CA GLY A 105 -0.32 9.72 -12.81
C GLY A 105 -0.90 10.11 -11.45
N PHE A 106 -0.18 9.88 -10.36
CA PHE A 106 -0.57 10.31 -9.01
C PHE A 106 -0.04 11.71 -8.74
N HIS A 107 -0.62 12.69 -9.44
CA HIS A 107 -0.20 14.08 -9.33
C HIS A 107 -0.61 14.69 -7.99
N TRP A 108 -1.80 14.33 -7.49
CA TRP A 108 -2.41 14.92 -6.30
C TRP A 108 -2.68 13.84 -5.26
N ILE A 109 -2.09 13.99 -4.08
CA ILE A 109 -2.30 13.11 -2.94
C ILE A 109 -2.74 13.98 -1.77
N THR A 110 -3.99 13.82 -1.34
CA THR A 110 -4.56 14.59 -0.23
C THR A 110 -4.52 13.76 1.04
N VAL A 111 -3.80 14.25 2.05
CA VAL A 111 -3.80 13.66 3.39
C VAL A 111 -4.81 14.42 4.25
N LYS A 112 -5.71 13.68 4.91
CA LYS A 112 -6.67 14.24 5.87
C LYS A 112 -6.35 13.67 7.26
N GLY A 113 -6.30 14.53 8.25
CA GLY A 113 -5.86 14.17 9.61
C GLY A 113 -4.35 14.30 9.78
N ARG A 114 -3.86 13.85 10.93
CA ARG A 114 -2.44 13.93 11.31
C ARG A 114 -1.91 12.52 11.58
N GLN A 115 -0.75 12.20 11.03
CA GLN A 115 -0.04 10.97 11.37
C GLN A 115 0.47 11.07 12.81
N ALA A 116 0.13 10.06 13.62
CA ALA A 116 0.64 9.93 14.98
C ALA A 116 2.14 9.53 14.92
N PRO A 117 2.97 10.00 15.85
CA PRO A 117 4.37 9.59 15.90
C PRO A 117 4.49 8.09 16.20
N PRO A 118 5.62 7.44 15.84
CA PRO A 118 5.86 6.02 16.13
C PRO A 118 5.77 5.65 17.62
N SER A 119 6.04 6.60 18.52
CA SER A 119 5.94 6.41 19.97
C SER A 119 4.50 6.36 20.49
N GLU A 120 3.55 6.97 19.78
CA GLU A 120 2.13 6.98 20.15
C GLU A 120 1.38 5.83 19.47
N ALA A 121 1.62 5.61 18.17
CA ALA A 121 1.00 4.54 17.40
C ALA A 121 2.03 3.86 16.50
N PRO A 122 2.72 2.80 16.95
CA PRO A 122 3.77 2.14 16.16
C PRO A 122 3.24 1.39 14.93
N ILE A 123 1.93 1.17 14.81
CA ILE A 123 1.32 0.42 13.70
C ILE A 123 0.30 1.30 12.95
N LEU A 124 0.44 1.37 11.63
CA LEU A 124 -0.53 1.99 10.72
C LEU A 124 -1.38 0.90 10.06
N THR A 125 -2.70 0.94 10.25
CA THR A 125 -3.63 -0.04 9.68
C THR A 125 -4.35 0.54 8.48
N LEU A 126 -4.03 0.04 7.29
CA LEU A 126 -4.54 0.60 6.04
C LEU A 126 -5.64 -0.26 5.47
N ALA A 127 -6.70 0.38 5.00
CA ALA A 127 -7.76 -0.26 4.24
C ALA A 127 -8.50 0.75 3.34
N PRO A 128 -9.17 0.32 2.26
CA PRO A 128 -9.10 -1.00 1.66
C PRO A 128 -7.77 -1.26 0.93
N HIS A 129 -7.28 -2.51 0.95
CA HIS A 129 -6.17 -2.97 0.13
C HIS A 129 -6.69 -3.34 -1.26
N SER A 130 -6.13 -2.75 -2.31
CA SER A 130 -6.65 -2.84 -3.67
C SER A 130 -5.59 -3.03 -4.74
N SER A 131 -4.35 -2.59 -4.54
CA SER A 131 -3.33 -2.66 -5.57
C SER A 131 -1.92 -2.45 -5.04
N TYR A 132 -0.90 -2.65 -5.88
CA TYR A 132 0.47 -2.21 -5.55
C TYR A 132 0.62 -0.69 -5.37
N PHE A 133 -0.29 0.13 -5.91
CA PHE A 133 -0.25 1.58 -5.68
C PHE A 133 -0.60 1.96 -4.23
N ASP A 134 -1.07 1.02 -3.43
CA ASP A 134 -1.25 1.21 -1.99
C ASP A 134 0.11 1.30 -1.25
N ALA A 135 1.23 1.14 -1.96
CA ALA A 135 2.57 1.47 -1.49
C ALA A 135 2.89 2.98 -1.50
N ILE A 136 2.05 3.84 -2.11
CA ILE A 136 2.27 5.30 -2.10
C ILE A 136 2.43 5.85 -0.66
N PRO A 137 1.51 5.56 0.29
CA PRO A 137 1.68 5.95 1.69
C PRO A 137 3.01 5.51 2.30
N VAL A 138 3.52 4.32 1.97
CA VAL A 138 4.82 3.81 2.46
C VAL A 138 5.94 4.79 2.09
N THR A 139 5.97 5.23 0.84
CA THR A 139 7.00 6.17 0.36
C THR A 139 6.85 7.59 0.91
N MET A 140 5.64 7.97 1.34
CA MET A 140 5.38 9.28 1.95
C MET A 140 5.77 9.31 3.42
N THR A 141 5.51 8.23 4.16
CA THR A 141 5.75 8.14 5.61
C THR A 141 7.07 7.49 5.96
N MET A 142 7.72 6.80 5.00
CA MET A 142 8.86 5.90 5.24
C MET A 142 8.55 4.81 6.25
N ALA A 143 7.29 4.42 6.36
CA ALA A 143 6.89 3.30 7.19
C ALA A 143 7.55 2.01 6.68
N SER A 144 7.84 1.10 7.61
CA SER A 144 8.09 -0.30 7.27
C SER A 144 6.78 -0.91 6.76
N ILE A 145 6.86 -1.95 5.93
CA ILE A 145 5.67 -2.70 5.48
C ILE A 145 5.87 -4.20 5.70
N VAL A 146 4.77 -4.91 5.93
CA VAL A 146 4.77 -6.38 5.90
C VAL A 146 4.59 -6.84 4.45
N MET A 147 5.57 -7.56 3.90
CA MET A 147 5.53 -7.99 2.50
C MET A 147 6.00 -9.43 2.29
N LYS A 148 5.65 -9.97 1.13
CA LYS A 148 6.01 -11.33 0.72
C LYS A 148 7.53 -11.46 0.59
N ALA A 149 8.10 -12.53 1.15
CA ALA A 149 9.55 -12.73 1.20
C ALA A 149 10.21 -12.70 -0.19
N GLU A 150 9.55 -13.27 -1.19
CA GLU A 150 10.00 -13.35 -2.58
C GLU A 150 10.15 -11.96 -3.24
N SER A 151 9.54 -10.92 -2.71
CA SER A 151 9.68 -9.55 -3.23
C SER A 151 11.11 -9.02 -3.08
N LYS A 152 11.91 -9.55 -2.13
CA LYS A 152 13.30 -9.13 -1.91
C LYS A 152 14.27 -9.58 -3.00
N ASP A 153 13.89 -10.60 -3.78
CA ASP A 153 14.74 -11.26 -4.77
C ASP A 153 14.58 -10.65 -6.17
N ILE A 154 13.65 -9.69 -6.33
CA ILE A 154 13.46 -8.96 -7.58
C ILE A 154 14.67 -8.04 -7.82
N PRO A 155 15.40 -8.16 -8.94
CA PRO A 155 16.54 -7.29 -9.25
C PRO A 155 16.16 -5.81 -9.21
N VAL A 156 17.05 -4.96 -8.70
CA VAL A 156 16.84 -3.51 -8.49
C VAL A 156 15.79 -3.20 -7.42
N TRP A 157 14.57 -3.70 -7.58
CA TRP A 157 13.44 -3.47 -6.68
C TRP A 157 13.69 -4.00 -5.26
N GLY A 158 14.34 -5.15 -5.13
CA GLY A 158 14.71 -5.76 -3.85
C GLY A 158 15.58 -4.85 -2.98
N THR A 159 16.46 -4.05 -3.58
CA THR A 159 17.30 -3.08 -2.85
C THR A 159 16.47 -1.91 -2.31
N LEU A 160 15.55 -1.37 -3.12
CA LEU A 160 14.62 -0.33 -2.67
C LEU A 160 13.68 -0.84 -1.58
N ILE A 161 13.25 -2.10 -1.69
CA ILE A 161 12.48 -2.77 -0.66
C ILE A 161 13.29 -2.85 0.64
N LYS A 162 14.53 -3.34 0.61
CA LYS A 162 15.37 -3.47 1.82
C LYS A 162 15.59 -2.12 2.51
N PHE A 163 15.64 -1.04 1.75
CA PHE A 163 15.79 0.32 2.28
C PHE A 163 14.69 0.73 3.26
N ILE A 164 13.43 0.35 3.02
CA ILE A 164 12.31 0.62 3.95
C ILE A 164 12.22 -0.37 5.12
N ARG A 165 13.21 -1.26 5.28
CA ARG A 165 13.30 -2.27 6.35
C ARG A 165 12.00 -3.07 6.55
N PRO A 166 11.49 -3.76 5.53
CA PRO A 166 10.23 -4.49 5.63
C PRO A 166 10.31 -5.64 6.64
N VAL A 167 9.15 -6.07 7.11
CA VAL A 167 9.00 -7.36 7.78
C VAL A 167 8.57 -8.36 6.72
N PHE A 168 9.43 -9.33 6.39
CA PHE A 168 9.12 -10.34 5.39
C PHE A 168 8.28 -11.47 5.97
N VAL A 169 7.26 -11.88 5.22
CA VAL A 169 6.42 -13.04 5.54
C VAL A 169 6.45 -14.03 4.39
N SER A 170 6.74 -15.29 4.71
CA SER A 170 6.53 -16.43 3.80
C SER A 170 5.15 -17.04 4.06
N ARG A 171 4.41 -17.32 2.99
CA ARG A 171 3.07 -17.94 3.11
C ARG A 171 3.14 -19.46 3.19
N SER A 172 4.21 -20.06 2.63
CA SER A 172 4.45 -21.51 2.58
C SER A 172 5.02 -22.07 3.89
N ASP A 173 5.60 -21.22 4.74
CA ASP A 173 6.21 -21.60 6.01
C ASP A 173 5.38 -21.07 7.19
N GLN A 174 4.85 -21.96 8.03
CA GLN A 174 4.11 -21.57 9.24
C GLN A 174 5.02 -20.88 10.27
N ASP A 175 6.27 -21.31 10.41
CA ASP A 175 7.22 -20.69 11.34
C ASP A 175 7.54 -19.26 10.92
N SER A 176 7.55 -18.97 9.62
CA SER A 176 7.72 -17.61 9.10
C SER A 176 6.63 -16.65 9.59
N ARG A 177 5.37 -17.11 9.74
CA ARG A 177 4.28 -16.26 10.27
C ARG A 177 4.50 -15.95 11.75
N ARG A 178 4.95 -16.93 12.54
CA ARG A 178 5.29 -16.70 13.96
C ARG A 178 6.44 -15.70 14.08
N LYS A 179 7.52 -15.89 13.32
CA LYS A 179 8.67 -14.96 13.26
C LYS A 179 8.25 -13.54 12.85
N THR A 180 7.32 -13.43 11.89
CA THR A 180 6.76 -12.14 11.47
C THR A 180 6.07 -11.43 12.63
N VAL A 181 5.22 -12.15 13.39
CA VAL A 181 4.51 -11.60 14.56
C VAL A 181 5.49 -11.21 15.66
N GLU A 182 6.50 -12.03 15.93
CA GLU A 182 7.56 -11.74 16.90
C GLU A 182 8.34 -10.48 16.52
N GLU A 183 8.68 -10.32 15.24
CA GLU A 183 9.40 -9.13 14.75
C GLU A 183 8.53 -7.87 14.79
N ILE A 184 7.25 -7.97 14.44
CA ILE A 184 6.30 -6.86 14.60
C ILE A 184 6.20 -6.48 16.07
N LYS A 185 6.08 -7.46 16.97
CA LYS A 185 6.01 -7.21 18.42
C LYS A 185 7.27 -6.51 18.92
N ARG A 186 8.46 -7.00 18.55
CA ARG A 186 9.75 -6.40 18.92
C ARG A 186 9.85 -4.95 18.49
N ARG A 187 9.54 -4.65 17.23
CA ARG A 187 9.62 -3.28 16.68
C ARG A 187 8.55 -2.36 17.27
N ALA A 188 7.33 -2.87 17.47
CA ALA A 188 6.23 -2.10 18.03
C ALA A 188 6.47 -1.67 19.49
N HIS A 189 7.19 -2.47 20.27
CA HIS A 189 7.54 -2.15 21.66
C HIS A 189 8.84 -1.36 21.81
N SER A 190 9.45 -0.91 20.72
CA SER A 190 10.71 -0.16 20.74
C SER A 190 10.59 1.31 21.19
N GLY A 191 9.43 1.73 21.72
CA GLY A 191 9.23 3.12 22.17
C GLY A 191 9.31 4.18 21.07
N GLY A 192 9.20 3.79 19.79
CA GLY A 192 9.28 4.68 18.64
C GLY A 192 10.67 4.81 18.00
N GLU A 193 11.64 4.01 18.41
CA GLU A 193 12.94 3.93 17.72
C GLU A 193 12.81 3.38 16.30
N TRP A 194 11.88 2.46 16.08
CA TRP A 194 11.60 1.90 14.77
C TRP A 194 10.58 2.73 13.98
N PRO A 195 10.70 2.80 12.64
CA PRO A 195 9.64 3.32 11.79
C PRO A 195 8.33 2.58 12.04
N GLN A 196 7.21 3.29 11.92
CA GLN A 196 5.89 2.68 12.01
C GLN A 196 5.74 1.52 11.02
N ILE A 197 4.99 0.50 11.42
CA ILE A 197 4.74 -0.68 10.60
C ILE A 197 3.37 -0.53 9.93
N MET A 198 3.38 -0.48 8.61
CA MET A 198 2.19 -0.42 7.77
C MET A 198 1.68 -1.83 7.47
N ILE A 199 0.42 -2.09 7.81
CA ILE A 199 -0.21 -3.39 7.64
C ILE A 199 -1.58 -3.22 6.99
N PHE A 200 -1.85 -4.03 5.96
CA PHE A 200 -3.20 -4.22 5.41
C PHE A 200 -3.83 -5.46 6.07
N PRO A 201 -4.73 -5.29 7.06
CA PRO A 201 -5.28 -6.42 7.82
C PRO A 201 -6.16 -7.37 6.99
N GLU A 202 -6.61 -6.95 5.81
CA GLU A 202 -7.29 -7.80 4.83
C GLU A 202 -6.40 -8.98 4.39
N GLY A 203 -5.08 -8.76 4.32
CA GLY A 203 -4.10 -9.77 3.89
C GLY A 203 -4.21 -10.20 2.43
N THR A 204 -5.04 -9.51 1.63
CA THR A 204 -5.21 -9.67 0.18
C THR A 204 -5.78 -8.37 -0.41
N CYS A 205 -5.71 -8.21 -1.73
CA CYS A 205 -6.34 -7.10 -2.44
C CYS A 205 -7.83 -7.40 -2.72
N THR A 206 -8.66 -6.37 -2.66
CA THR A 206 -10.10 -6.38 -2.93
C THR A 206 -10.50 -5.27 -3.92
N ASN A 207 -11.75 -5.31 -4.39
CA ASN A 207 -12.31 -4.31 -5.29
C ASN A 207 -12.73 -2.99 -4.59
N ARG A 208 -12.52 -2.88 -3.27
CA ARG A 208 -12.90 -1.71 -2.44
C ARG A 208 -14.40 -1.44 -2.35
N SER A 209 -15.25 -2.34 -2.86
CA SER A 209 -16.71 -2.18 -2.77
C SER A 209 -17.23 -2.36 -1.34
N CYS A 210 -16.49 -3.11 -0.53
CA CYS A 210 -16.66 -3.26 0.92
C CYS A 210 -15.31 -3.63 1.56
N LEU A 211 -15.24 -3.54 2.89
CA LEU A 211 -14.15 -4.12 3.67
C LEU A 211 -14.43 -5.59 3.90
N ILE A 212 -13.38 -6.41 3.86
CA ILE A 212 -13.46 -7.82 4.26
C ILE A 212 -12.99 -7.99 5.72
N THR A 213 -13.19 -9.18 6.27
CA THR A 213 -12.76 -9.52 7.62
C THR A 213 -11.26 -9.30 7.80
N PHE A 214 -10.91 -8.55 8.84
CA PHE A 214 -9.52 -8.28 9.21
C PHE A 214 -8.93 -9.48 9.94
N LYS A 215 -7.71 -9.87 9.54
CA LYS A 215 -6.95 -10.91 10.22
C LYS A 215 -6.45 -10.38 11.57
N PRO A 216 -6.70 -11.08 12.69
CA PRO A 216 -6.37 -10.58 14.03
C PRO A 216 -4.86 -10.51 14.30
N GLY A 217 -4.04 -11.19 13.49
CA GLY A 217 -2.60 -11.33 13.72
C GLY A 217 -1.84 -10.01 13.89
N MET A 218 -2.31 -8.94 13.25
CA MET A 218 -1.70 -7.62 13.37
C MET A 218 -1.94 -6.94 14.72
N PHE A 219 -2.97 -7.36 15.47
CA PHE A 219 -3.32 -6.82 16.78
C PHE A 219 -2.69 -7.60 17.95
N ILE A 220 -2.01 -8.73 17.67
CA ILE A 220 -1.29 -9.53 18.68
C ILE A 220 -0.30 -8.70 19.53
N PRO A 221 0.42 -7.69 19.00
CA PRO A 221 1.30 -6.88 19.81
C PRO A 221 0.60 -6.07 20.93
N ALA A 222 -0.74 -5.90 20.88
CA ALA A 222 -1.49 -5.16 21.90
C ALA A 222 -1.00 -3.72 22.15
N VAL A 223 -0.55 -3.06 21.09
CA VAL A 223 -0.12 -1.64 21.08
C VAL A 223 -1.17 -0.77 20.39
N PRO A 224 -1.16 0.56 20.60
CA PRO A 224 -2.02 1.46 19.84
C PRO A 224 -1.77 1.36 18.33
N VAL A 225 -2.85 1.46 17.56
CA VAL A 225 -2.80 1.45 16.10
C VAL A 225 -3.47 2.71 15.55
N GLN A 226 -2.95 3.24 14.45
CA GLN A 226 -3.59 4.33 13.73
C GLN A 226 -4.31 3.80 12.48
N PRO A 227 -5.66 3.84 12.44
CA PRO A 227 -6.40 3.50 11.24
C PRO A 227 -6.23 4.56 10.16
N VAL A 228 -6.00 4.09 8.94
CA VAL A 228 -5.80 4.91 7.74
C VAL A 228 -6.69 4.39 6.62
N VAL A 229 -7.51 5.28 6.08
CA VAL A 229 -8.38 4.95 4.96
C VAL A 229 -7.75 5.41 3.65
N LEU A 230 -7.50 4.49 2.72
CA LEU A 230 -7.07 4.81 1.36
C LEU A 230 -8.28 5.03 0.45
N ARG A 231 -8.32 6.18 -0.21
CA ARG A 231 -9.39 6.50 -1.16
C ARG A 231 -8.82 6.97 -2.49
N TYR A 232 -9.20 6.28 -3.55
CA TYR A 232 -8.94 6.70 -4.92
C TYR A 232 -10.22 7.39 -5.45
N PRO A 233 -10.19 8.70 -5.74
CA PRO A 233 -11.39 9.45 -6.12
C PRO A 233 -11.83 9.22 -7.57
N ASN A 234 -11.16 8.34 -8.30
CA ASN A 234 -11.43 8.09 -9.72
C ASN A 234 -12.84 7.50 -9.91
N GLU A 235 -13.61 8.06 -10.85
CA GLU A 235 -14.93 7.57 -11.22
C GLU A 235 -14.91 6.11 -11.69
N MET A 236 -13.82 5.72 -12.37
CA MET A 236 -13.56 4.33 -12.74
C MET A 236 -12.49 3.73 -11.81
N VAL A 237 -12.85 2.63 -11.16
CA VAL A 237 -12.04 1.83 -10.24
C VAL A 237 -10.98 1.03 -11.03
N ARG A 238 -10.07 1.72 -11.71
CA ARG A 238 -9.04 1.10 -12.58
C ARG A 238 -7.83 0.54 -11.82
N ILE A 239 -7.77 0.79 -10.52
CA ILE A 239 -6.62 0.48 -9.67
C ILE A 239 -7.03 -0.59 -8.68
N THR A 240 -7.39 -1.77 -9.19
CA THR A 240 -7.87 -2.88 -8.38
C THR A 240 -7.29 -4.17 -8.93
N TRP A 241 -6.65 -4.92 -8.06
CA TRP A 241 -6.05 -6.22 -8.33
C TRP A 241 -6.90 -7.25 -7.63
N THR A 242 -7.90 -7.73 -8.35
CA THR A 242 -8.79 -8.78 -7.86
C THR A 242 -8.58 -10.02 -8.72
N TRP A 243 -8.60 -11.17 -8.08
CA TRP A 243 -8.47 -12.46 -8.74
C TRP A 243 -9.74 -13.26 -8.47
N GLN A 244 -10.30 -13.84 -9.53
CA GLN A 244 -11.37 -14.81 -9.43
C GLN A 244 -10.71 -16.18 -9.33
N GLY A 245 -10.78 -16.76 -8.13
CA GLY A 245 -10.33 -18.11 -7.83
C GLY A 245 -11.44 -19.11 -7.83
#